data_AF-A0A368UWF2-F1
#
_entry.id   AF-A0A368UWF2-F1
#
_cell.length_a   1.000
_cell.length_b   1.000
_cell.length_c   1.000
_cell.angle_alpha   90.00
_cell.angle_beta   90.00
_cell.angle_gamma   90.00
#
_symmetry.space_group_name_H-M   'P 1'
#
loop_
_entity.id
_entity.type
_entity.pdbx_description
1 polymer ?
#
loop_
_entity_poly.entity_id
_entity_poly.type
_entity_poly.pdbx_seq_one_letter_code
_entity_poly.pdbx_strand_id
1 'polypeptide(L)'
;MKSILVVLSLGLLTACATGYQAHTWSGGYKDSKLGDGHYLVEYYGNGTTSPATVEQFWAKRATELCPTGFEAVNNNTGATDGGIFVGGAVSIDHPWKKAEIKCK
;
A
#
# COMPACT_ATOMS: atom_id res chain seq x y z
N MET A 1 37.28 28.40 -7.76
CA MET A 1 35.91 28.25 -7.19
C MET A 1 34.95 27.92 -8.32
N LYS A 2 34.79 26.65 -8.72
CA LYS A 2 33.93 26.29 -9.86
C LYS A 2 33.68 24.78 -10.02
N SER A 3 33.50 24.03 -8.93
CA SER A 3 33.35 22.57 -9.03
C SER A 3 32.43 21.96 -7.97
N ILE A 4 31.33 22.62 -7.62
CA ILE A 4 30.34 22.07 -6.66
C ILE A 4 28.93 22.41 -7.16
N LEU A 5 28.53 21.91 -8.33
CA LEU A 5 27.14 22.10 -8.82
C LEU A 5 26.60 20.91 -9.63
N VAL A 6 27.23 19.73 -9.58
CA VAL A 6 26.86 18.58 -10.45
C VAL A 6 26.29 17.38 -9.67
N VAL A 7 26.16 17.44 -8.35
CA VAL A 7 25.75 16.26 -7.53
C VAL A 7 24.24 16.18 -7.27
N LEU A 8 23.44 17.19 -7.63
CA LEU A 8 22.03 17.29 -7.19
C LEU A 8 20.98 16.76 -8.20
N SER A 9 21.38 16.12 -9.30
CA SER A 9 20.47 15.82 -10.42
C SER A 9 20.05 14.35 -10.56
N LEU A 10 20.51 13.43 -9.69
CA LEU A 10 20.23 11.99 -9.81
C LEU A 10 19.06 11.46 -8.96
N GLY A 11 18.34 12.31 -8.23
CA GLY A 11 17.35 11.87 -7.23
C GLY A 11 15.90 11.68 -7.70
N LEU A 12 15.56 11.95 -8.97
CA LEU A 12 14.15 12.11 -9.40
C LEU A 12 13.55 10.92 -10.17
N LEU A 13 14.18 9.74 -10.14
CA LEU A 13 13.69 8.54 -10.83
C LEU A 13 12.82 7.60 -9.98
N THR A 14 12.33 8.01 -8.81
CA THR A 14 11.44 7.16 -8.00
C THR A 14 10.02 7.15 -8.57
N ALA A 15 9.87 6.34 -9.61
CA ALA A 15 8.78 5.43 -9.95
C ALA A 15 7.32 5.86 -9.67
N CYS A 16 6.54 5.87 -10.75
CA CYS A 16 5.07 5.88 -10.78
C CYS A 16 4.42 4.57 -10.21
N ALA A 17 5.16 3.78 -9.43
CA ALA A 17 4.68 2.58 -8.78
C ALA A 17 4.30 2.89 -7.32
N THR A 18 3.15 2.44 -6.85
CA THR A 18 2.73 2.65 -5.46
C THR A 18 3.74 2.02 -4.51
N GLY A 19 4.46 2.85 -3.77
CA GLY A 19 5.42 2.42 -2.78
C GLY A 19 4.77 2.04 -1.46
N TYR A 20 5.60 1.69 -0.47
CA TYR A 20 5.15 1.59 0.92
C TYR A 20 4.98 3.00 1.51
N GLN A 21 3.77 3.55 1.44
CA GLN A 21 3.42 4.84 2.05
C GLN A 21 2.03 4.80 2.70
N ALA A 22 1.74 5.79 3.55
CA ALA A 22 0.38 6.02 4.04
C ALA A 22 -0.59 6.25 2.88
N HIS A 23 -1.86 5.90 3.07
CA HIS A 23 -2.86 5.93 2.02
C HIS A 23 -3.06 7.33 1.43
N THR A 24 -2.86 7.45 0.13
CA THR A 24 -3.11 8.66 -0.68
C THR A 24 -3.93 8.29 -1.92
N TRP A 25 -4.13 9.24 -2.83
CA TRP A 25 -4.83 9.03 -4.09
C TRP A 25 -4.19 7.94 -4.98
N SER A 26 -2.89 7.66 -4.83
CA SER A 26 -2.17 6.61 -5.56
C SER A 26 -2.12 5.28 -4.80
N GLY A 27 -2.85 5.13 -3.69
CA GLY A 27 -2.81 3.95 -2.82
C GLY A 27 -1.93 4.14 -1.59
N GLY A 28 -1.67 3.03 -0.89
CA GLY A 28 -0.91 2.98 0.36
C GLY A 28 -1.65 2.29 1.51
N TYR A 29 -1.01 2.24 2.67
CA TYR A 29 -1.53 1.61 3.88
C TYR A 29 -2.44 2.55 4.68
N LYS A 30 -3.43 1.96 5.35
CA LYS A 30 -4.25 2.62 6.36
C LYS A 30 -4.46 1.63 7.50
N ASP A 31 -4.47 2.13 8.73
CA ASP A 31 -4.76 1.31 9.90
C ASP A 31 -5.68 2.04 10.87
N SER A 32 -6.38 1.27 11.69
CA SER A 32 -7.28 1.79 12.72
C SER A 32 -7.23 0.89 13.94
N LYS A 33 -7.04 1.47 15.12
CA LYS A 33 -7.02 0.74 16.39
C LYS A 33 -8.44 0.39 16.80
N LEU A 34 -8.70 -0.90 17.02
CA LEU A 34 -10.00 -1.42 17.45
C LEU A 34 -10.06 -1.64 18.98
N GLY A 35 -8.90 -1.67 19.67
CA GLY A 35 -8.77 -1.89 21.12
C GLY A 35 -7.65 -2.89 21.41
N ASP A 36 -7.08 -2.96 22.62
CA ASP A 36 -6.24 -4.07 23.13
C ASP A 36 -5.36 -4.85 22.13
N GLY A 37 -4.44 -4.17 21.42
CA GLY A 37 -3.55 -4.83 20.46
C GLY A 37 -4.26 -5.38 19.20
N HIS A 38 -5.50 -4.96 18.97
CA HIS A 38 -6.35 -5.28 17.85
C HIS A 38 -6.42 -4.09 16.88
N TYR A 39 -6.12 -4.34 15.62
CA TYR A 39 -6.07 -3.32 14.57
C TYR A 39 -6.75 -3.79 13.31
N LEU A 40 -7.47 -2.91 12.63
CA LEU A 40 -7.82 -3.10 11.22
C LEU A 40 -6.66 -2.56 10.38
N VAL A 41 -6.08 -3.39 9.52
CA VAL A 41 -5.01 -2.99 8.58
C VAL A 41 -5.51 -3.15 7.16
N GLU A 42 -5.39 -2.08 6.39
CA GLU A 42 -5.80 -2.00 5.00
C GLU A 42 -4.59 -1.58 4.14
N TYR A 43 -4.44 -2.18 2.96
CA TYR A 43 -3.50 -1.72 1.95
C TYR A 43 -4.20 -1.65 0.59
N TYR A 44 -4.06 -0.52 -0.10
CA TYR A 44 -4.64 -0.28 -1.41
C TYR A 44 -3.52 -0.11 -2.43
N GLY A 45 -3.45 -0.99 -3.42
CA GLY A 45 -2.60 -0.85 -4.59
C GLY A 45 -3.20 0.08 -5.65
N ASN A 46 -2.36 0.52 -6.59
CA ASN A 46 -2.83 1.17 -7.82
C ASN A 46 -2.90 0.19 -8.99
N GLY A 47 -3.30 0.70 -10.17
CA GLY A 47 -3.36 -0.06 -11.43
C GLY A 47 -2.07 -0.71 -11.94
N THR A 48 -0.93 -0.51 -11.27
CA THR A 48 0.36 -1.15 -11.58
C THR A 48 0.86 -2.04 -10.43
N THR A 49 0.14 -2.07 -9.30
CA THR A 49 0.54 -2.81 -8.11
C THR A 49 0.06 -4.24 -8.23
N SER A 50 0.95 -5.22 -8.02
CA SER A 50 0.53 -6.63 -8.03
C SER A 50 -0.17 -7.01 -6.71
N PRO A 51 -1.10 -8.00 -6.71
CA PRO A 51 -1.69 -8.52 -5.47
C PRO A 51 -0.64 -9.05 -4.48
N ALA A 52 0.46 -9.62 -4.98
CA ALA A 52 1.57 -10.07 -4.13
C ALA A 52 2.27 -8.90 -3.43
N THR A 53 2.43 -7.76 -4.12
CA THR A 53 2.97 -6.53 -3.53
C THR A 53 2.03 -5.96 -2.47
N VAL A 54 0.71 -5.99 -2.71
CA VAL A 54 -0.31 -5.60 -1.71
C VAL A 54 -0.20 -6.47 -0.46
N GLU A 55 -0.07 -7.80 -0.62
CA GLU A 55 0.12 -8.73 0.49
C GLU A 55 1.39 -8.40 1.30
N GLN A 56 2.52 -8.21 0.61
CA GLN A 56 3.80 -7.89 1.25
C GLN A 56 3.73 -6.58 2.05
N PHE A 57 3.16 -5.53 1.47
CA PHE A 57 3.06 -4.24 2.13
C PHE A 57 2.02 -4.22 3.25
N TRP A 58 0.91 -4.94 3.10
CA TRP A 58 -0.04 -5.16 4.18
C TRP A 58 0.63 -5.87 5.37
N ALA A 59 1.35 -6.97 5.11
CA ALA A 59 2.05 -7.74 6.15
C ALA A 59 3.16 -6.93 6.83
N LYS A 60 3.86 -6.10 6.06
CA LYS A 60 4.84 -5.14 6.59
C LYS A 60 4.18 -4.17 7.58
N ARG A 61 3.02 -3.60 7.22
CA ARG A 61 2.30 -2.69 8.12
C ARG A 61 1.80 -3.40 9.37
N ALA A 62 1.29 -4.62 9.23
CA ALA A 62 0.87 -5.44 10.37
C ALA A 62 2.03 -5.73 11.34
N THR A 63 3.23 -6.00 10.82
CA THR A 63 4.45 -6.21 11.63
C THR A 63 4.90 -4.93 12.33
N GLU A 64 4.76 -3.77 11.69
CA GLU A 64 5.06 -2.48 12.33
C GLU A 64 4.13 -2.19 13.52
N LEU A 65 2.86 -2.61 13.44
CA LEU A 65 1.90 -2.46 14.54
C LEU A 65 2.06 -3.55 15.62
N CYS A 66 2.49 -4.76 15.24
CA CYS A 66 2.69 -5.90 16.12
C CYS A 66 4.09 -6.53 15.93
N PRO A 67 5.17 -5.93 16.50
CA PRO A 67 6.54 -6.39 16.27
C PRO A 67 6.85 -7.80 16.81
N THR A 68 6.10 -8.25 17.83
CA THR A 68 6.20 -9.60 18.42
C THR A 68 5.49 -10.68 17.58
N GLY A 69 4.77 -10.26 16.55
CA GLY A 69 3.93 -11.11 15.70
C GLY A 69 2.44 -10.80 15.87
N PHE A 70 1.66 -11.21 14.86
CA PHE A 70 0.22 -11.01 14.82
C PHE A 70 -0.51 -12.26 14.31
N GLU A 71 -1.80 -12.31 14.56
CA GLU A 71 -2.76 -13.24 13.96
C GLU A 71 -3.79 -12.44 13.17
N ALA A 72 -4.04 -12.82 11.91
CA ALA A 72 -5.09 -12.22 11.09
C ALA A 72 -6.44 -12.88 11.39
N VAL A 73 -7.36 -12.11 11.98
CA VAL A 73 -8.69 -12.58 12.42
C VAL A 73 -9.66 -12.66 11.25
N ASN A 74 -9.57 -11.73 10.31
CA ASN A 74 -10.27 -11.80 9.03
C ASN A 74 -9.29 -11.51 7.88
N ASN A 75 -9.67 -11.88 6.67
CA ASN A 75 -8.87 -11.61 5.48
C ASN A 75 -9.78 -11.37 4.28
N ASN A 76 -9.96 -10.10 3.95
CA ASN A 76 -10.73 -9.67 2.79
C ASN A 76 -9.76 -9.10 1.76
N THR A 77 -9.65 -9.80 0.64
CA THR A 77 -8.92 -9.34 -0.54
C THR A 77 -9.91 -9.03 -1.66
N GLY A 78 -9.55 -8.09 -2.51
CA GLY A 78 -10.35 -7.75 -3.69
C GLY A 78 -9.56 -6.93 -4.67
N ALA A 79 -10.15 -6.70 -5.82
CA ALA A 79 -9.73 -5.70 -6.78
C ALA A 79 -10.94 -4.82 -7.07
N THR A 80 -10.74 -3.50 -7.11
CA THR A 80 -11.77 -2.58 -7.59
C THR A 80 -11.43 -2.24 -9.03
N ASP A 81 -12.36 -2.53 -9.93
CA ASP A 81 -12.15 -2.42 -11.36
C ASP A 81 -13.05 -1.31 -11.93
N GLY A 82 -12.50 -0.55 -12.88
CA GLY A 82 -13.30 0.14 -13.89
C GLY A 82 -13.66 1.59 -13.59
N GLY A 83 -13.18 2.47 -14.46
CA GLY A 83 -13.71 3.82 -14.66
C GLY A 83 -14.00 4.03 -16.16
N ILE A 84 -15.06 4.75 -16.48
CA ILE A 84 -15.27 5.24 -17.85
C ILE A 84 -14.30 6.41 -18.05
N PHE A 85 -13.29 6.20 -18.89
CA PHE A 85 -12.45 7.27 -19.39
C PHE A 85 -12.97 7.71 -20.77
N VAL A 86 -12.83 8.99 -21.09
CA VAL A 86 -13.24 9.56 -22.39
C VAL A 86 -12.38 8.93 -23.48
N GLY A 87 -12.85 7.83 -24.06
CA GLY A 87 -12.09 6.99 -25.01
C GLY A 87 -12.39 5.49 -24.95
N GLY A 88 -13.04 4.98 -23.90
CA GLY A 88 -13.46 3.58 -23.80
C GLY A 88 -13.53 3.05 -22.36
N ALA A 89 -14.02 1.82 -22.21
CA ALA A 89 -13.92 1.10 -20.94
C ALA A 89 -12.49 0.56 -20.79
N VAL A 90 -11.79 0.98 -19.72
CA VAL A 90 -10.53 0.37 -19.30
C VAL A 90 -10.75 -0.35 -17.98
N SER A 91 -10.43 -1.64 -17.94
CA SER A 91 -10.34 -2.41 -16.71
C SER A 91 -8.92 -2.27 -16.19
N ILE A 92 -8.73 -1.36 -15.24
CA ILE A 92 -7.50 -1.26 -14.47
C ILE A 92 -7.84 -1.76 -13.07
N ASP A 93 -7.35 -2.94 -12.74
CA ASP A 93 -7.60 -3.57 -11.44
C ASP A 93 -6.77 -2.84 -10.38
N HIS A 94 -7.43 -2.36 -9.34
CA HIS A 94 -6.78 -1.77 -8.17
C HIS A 94 -6.87 -2.77 -7.02
N PRO A 95 -5.87 -3.65 -6.83
CA PRO A 95 -5.94 -4.68 -5.80
C PRO A 95 -5.84 -4.04 -4.41
N TRP A 96 -6.55 -4.61 -3.46
CA TRP A 96 -6.50 -4.19 -2.07
C TRP A 96 -6.65 -5.39 -1.13
N LYS A 97 -6.13 -5.21 0.09
CA LYS A 97 -6.28 -6.17 1.19
C LYS A 97 -6.70 -5.43 2.45
N LYS A 98 -7.65 -6.01 3.17
CA LYS A 98 -8.16 -5.52 4.44
C LYS A 98 -8.27 -6.69 5.41
N ALA A 99 -7.65 -6.53 6.57
CA ALA A 99 -7.65 -7.58 7.56
C ALA A 99 -7.53 -7.02 8.98
N GLU A 100 -8.35 -7.55 9.88
CA GLU A 100 -8.21 -7.37 11.31
C GLU A 100 -7.06 -8.23 11.83
N ILE A 101 -6.18 -7.65 12.64
CA ILE A 101 -5.04 -8.34 13.24
C ILE A 101 -5.04 -8.17 14.75
N LYS A 102 -4.75 -9.25 15.48
CA LYS A 102 -4.46 -9.21 16.91
C LYS A 102 -2.98 -9.45 17.13
N CYS A 103 -2.32 -8.56 17.88
CA CYS A 103 -0.95 -8.77 18.32
C CYS A 103 -0.88 -9.94 19.29
N LYS A 104 0.25 -10.65 19.27
CA LYS A 104 0.58 -11.72 20.21
C LYS A 104 1.23 -11.19 21.48
#